data_AF-A0A2H5WMP4-F1
#
_entry.id   AF-A0A2H5WMP4-F1
#
_cell.length_a   1.000
_cell.length_b   1.000
_cell.length_c   1.000
_cell.angle_alpha   90.00
_cell.angle_beta   90.00
_cell.angle_gamma   90.00
#
_symmetry.space_group_name_H-M   'P 1'
#
loop_
_entity.id
_entity.type
_entity.pdbx_description
1 polymer ?
#
loop_
_entity_poly.entity_id
_entity_poly.type
_entity_poly.pdbx_seq_one_letter_code
_entity_poly.pdbx_strand_id
1 'polypeptide(L)' 'MVENPVHVHDLHATILHLRGIDHTRLWYQGRNFRLTDVAGRVIEGIIG' A
#
# COMPACT_ATOMS: atom_id res chain seq x y z
N MET A 1 4.88 24.08 -2.27
CA MET A 1 5.42 22.78 -1.80
C MET A 1 4.29 22.02 -1.15
N VAL A 2 4.19 20.71 -1.36
CA VAL A 2 3.21 19.86 -0.67
C VAL A 2 3.84 19.41 0.64
N GLU A 3 3.11 19.51 1.75
CA GLU A 3 3.65 19.24 3.09
C GLU A 3 3.86 17.75 3.38
N ASN A 4 3.04 16.85 2.82
CA ASN A 4 3.14 15.40 3.02
C ASN A 4 2.75 14.63 1.75
N PRO A 5 3.59 14.62 0.70
CA PRO A 5 3.28 13.88 -0.52
C PRO A 5 3.29 12.37 -0.26
N VAL A 6 2.27 11.67 -0.76
CA VAL A 6 2.17 10.20 -0.71
C VAL A 6 1.96 9.65 -2.11
N HIS A 7 2.43 8.43 -2.36
CA HIS A 7 2.18 7.76 -3.64
C HIS A 7 0.85 7.00 -3.61
N VAL A 8 0.23 6.80 -4.77
CA VAL A 8 -1.02 6.01 -4.89
C VAL A 8 -0.86 4.58 -4.35
N HIS A 9 0.35 4.04 -4.43
CA HIS A 9 0.73 2.74 -3.87
C HIS A 9 0.62 2.69 -2.34
N ASP A 10 0.97 3.79 -1.66
CA ASP A 10 0.89 3.91 -0.20
C ASP A 10 -0.57 3.98 0.26
N LEU A 11 -1.42 4.65 -0.53
CA LEU A 11 -2.86 4.69 -0.29
C LEU A 11 -3.48 3.29 -0.41
N HIS A 12 -3.17 2.54 -1.47
CA HIS A 12 -3.66 1.18 -1.62
C HIS A 12 -3.17 0.23 -0.51
N ALA A 13 -1.90 0.35 -0.10
CA ALA A 13 -1.36 -0.41 1.02
C ALA A 13 -2.10 -0.09 2.33
N THR A 14 -2.39 1.18 2.59
CA THR A 14 -3.13 1.63 3.78
C THR A 14 -4.57 1.11 3.78
N ILE A 15 -5.27 1.14 2.64
CA ILE A 15 -6.64 0.59 2.52
C ILE A 15 -6.65 -0.90 2.82
N LEU A 16 -5.71 -1.68 2.25
CA LEU A 16 -5.63 -3.13 2.49
C LEU A 16 -5.32 -3.42 3.98
N HIS A 17 -4.39 -2.67 4.57
CA HIS A 17 -4.05 -2.78 5.99
C HIS A 17 -5.28 -2.53 6.89
N LEU A 18 -6.05 -1.46 6.64
CA LEU A 18 -7.28 -1.17 7.40
C LEU A 18 -8.38 -2.24 7.24
N ARG A 19 -8.31 -3.05 6.18
CA ARG A 19 -9.21 -4.19 5.95
C ARG A 19 -8.66 -5.52 6.49
N GLY A 20 -7.54 -5.49 7.22
CA GLY A 20 -6.88 -6.68 7.76
C GLY A 20 -6.20 -7.55 6.70
N ILE A 21 -5.93 -6.99 5.52
CA ILE A 21 -5.29 -7.69 4.40
C ILE A 21 -3.83 -7.26 4.33
N ASP A 22 -2.92 -8.23 4.49
CA ASP A 22 -1.49 -7.99 4.31
C ASP A 22 -1.16 -7.90 2.81
N HIS A 23 -0.95 -6.67 2.34
CA HIS A 23 -0.63 -6.39 0.94
C HIS A 23 0.70 -6.99 0.49
N THR A 24 1.62 -7.29 1.41
CA THR A 24 2.94 -7.87 1.09
C THR A 24 2.85 -9.35 0.69
N ARG A 25 1.71 -9.99 1.00
CA ARG A 25 1.41 -11.40 0.71
C ARG A 25 0.53 -11.59 -0.52
N LEU A 26 0.06 -10.51 -1.14
CA LEU A 26 -0.72 -10.55 -2.36
C LEU A 26 0.18 -10.58 -3.59
N TRP A 27 0.25 -11.75 -4.22
CA TRP A 27 0.98 -11.96 -5.48
C TRP A 27 -0.03 -12.09 -6.62
N TYR A 28 0.10 -11.24 -7.64
CA TYR A 28 -0.76 -11.32 -8.81
C TYR A 28 -0.39 -12.54 -9.67
N GLN A 29 -1.33 -13.43 -9.95
CA GLN A 29 -1.05 -14.64 -10.74
C GLN A 29 -0.65 -14.25 -12.17
N GLY A 30 0.57 -14.62 -12.56
CA GLY A 30 1.11 -14.41 -13.92
C GLY A 30 2.16 -13.30 -14.04
N ARG A 31 2.44 -12.50 -13.00
CA ARG A 31 3.61 -11.63 -12.93
C ARG A 31 4.09 -11.48 -11.47
N ASN A 32 5.40 -11.46 -11.24
CA ASN A 32 6.00 -11.27 -9.90
C ASN A 32 5.87 -9.81 -9.40
N PHE A 33 4.66 -9.26 -9.37
CA PHE A 33 4.39 -7.92 -8.83
C PHE A 33 3.23 -7.98 -7.83
N ARG A 34 3.30 -7.12 -6.80
CA ARG A 34 2.27 -6.96 -5.78
C ARG A 34 1.22 -5.97 -6.28
N LEU A 35 -0.03 -6.09 -5.80
CA LEU A 35 -1.15 -5.21 -6.18
C LEU A 35 -0.91 -3.73 -5.80
N THR A 36 -0.07 -3.48 -4.80
CA THR A 36 0.36 -2.17 -4.32
C THR A 36 1.68 -1.71 -4.93
N ASP A 37 2.16 -2.40 -5.96
CA ASP A 37 3.56 -2.34 -6.42
C ASP A 37 4.55 -2.83 -5.33
N VAL A 38 5.81 -3.06 -5.70
CA VAL A 38 6.84 -3.62 -4.79
C VAL A 38 7.13 -2.70 -3.61
N ALA A 39 6.75 -1.41 -3.69
CA ALA A 39 7.22 -0.33 -2.82
C ALA A 39 6.17 0.32 -1.89
N GLY A 40 4.87 -0.01 -1.98
CA GLY A 40 3.83 0.65 -1.18
C GLY A 40 4.02 0.48 0.33
N ARG A 41 4.03 1.60 1.07
CA ARG A 41 4.14 1.64 2.54
C ARG A 41 2.82 2.10 3.17
N VAL A 42 2.53 1.57 4.35
CA VAL A 42 1.37 1.97 5.12
C VAL A 42 1.58 3.40 5.64
N ILE A 43 0.58 4.27 5.48
CA ILE A 43 0.62 5.66 5.92
C ILE A 43 0.21 5.71 7.40
N GLU A 44 1.19 5.79 8.29
CA GLU A 44 0.96 5.80 9.75
C GLU A 44 0.11 6.99 10.21
N GLY A 45 0.20 8.15 9.56
CA GLY A 45 -0.64 9.32 9.91
C GLY A 45 -2.15 9.16 9.68
N ILE A 46 -2.58 8.07 9.03
CA ILE A 46 -4.00 7.72 8.83
C ILE A 46 -4.47 6.69 9.87
N ILE A 47 -3.55 5.92 10.43
CA ILE A 47 -3.84 4.89 11.41
C ILE A 47 -3.74 5.56 12.78
N GLY A 48 -4.88 5.78 13.42
CA GLY A 48 -4.97 6.45 14.72
C GLY A 48 -4.22 5.73 15.84
#